data_AF-A0AAV6B270-F1
#
_entry.id   AF-A0AAV6B270-F1
#
_cell.length_a   1.000
_cell.length_b   1.000
_cell.length_c   1.000
_cell.angle_alpha   90.00
_cell.angle_beta   90.00
_cell.angle_gamma   90.00
#
_symmetry.space_group_name_H-M   'P 1'
#
loop_
_entity.id
_entity.type
_entity.pdbx_description
1 polymer ?
#
loop_
_entity_poly.entity_id
_entity_poly.type
_entity_poly.pdbx_seq_one_letter_code
_entity_poly.pdbx_strand_id
1 'polypeptide(L)'
;MRSAVAGMVLSAGAASAADAMIITSATKQFVVRGLPQRSLLAASANSETVYLDPALLAVTCETVKRALQRELGWGERWSGAVYINIHPIRFDNEPIRINTSRADGRWRYHVEMPDEVHRRELITTLIEVLLAEFADRSGAQESVELPPWLTEGLAAHLLQGPLAGAAFQARTLNEIRDQPALRAARTTRHADVDKLLRETAQQYGALTFDQLNWIEFDEKDQRAAAGYRHSAHLFVRELLRLRGGPDCICATLAFLPDHLNWQTAFLRGFEPHFRRLLDVEKWWSLSVAQIKTHDNSLTWSQPEAWKKMDEILYTPMQVRLRGEGVPHVTPVALQTVIKDWQFEEQVALLRTKIVQLQTAHLRWPAPLASLADSYRVTMDKYLQARSGAWFDARGRAAASRAVAELDALDLQRLNLAGQGVATRASGPAPLTPP
;
A
#
# COMPACT_ATOMS: atom_id res chain seq x y z
N MET A 1 -73.90 -35.62 5.51
CA MET A 1 -72.66 -35.17 4.86
C MET A 1 -72.01 -34.13 5.74
N ARG A 2 -70.80 -34.44 6.22
CA ARG A 2 -69.97 -33.60 7.09
C ARG A 2 -69.12 -32.68 6.22
N SER A 3 -69.00 -31.41 6.57
CA SER A 3 -67.83 -30.58 6.27
C SER A 3 -67.56 -29.69 7.48
N ALA A 4 -66.55 -30.06 8.25
CA ALA A 4 -65.97 -29.27 9.31
C ALA A 4 -64.82 -28.46 8.72
N VAL A 5 -64.92 -27.14 8.77
CA VAL A 5 -63.82 -26.22 8.44
C VAL A 5 -62.93 -26.15 9.67
N ALA A 6 -61.71 -26.70 9.55
CA ALA A 6 -60.68 -26.58 10.56
C ALA A 6 -60.10 -25.16 10.52
N GLY A 7 -60.50 -24.32 11.48
CA GLY A 7 -59.85 -23.05 11.76
C GLY A 7 -58.50 -23.29 12.43
N MET A 8 -57.43 -23.21 11.65
CA MET A 8 -56.07 -23.20 12.17
C MET A 8 -55.77 -21.80 12.69
N VAL A 9 -55.98 -21.58 13.99
CA VAL A 9 -55.45 -20.41 14.70
C VAL A 9 -53.94 -20.59 14.78
N LEU A 10 -53.21 -19.97 13.84
CA LEU A 10 -51.79 -19.72 13.99
C LEU A 10 -51.64 -18.66 15.08
N SER A 11 -51.41 -19.14 16.30
CA SER A 11 -50.88 -18.36 17.41
C SER A 11 -49.60 -17.67 16.95
N ALA A 12 -49.68 -16.36 16.74
CA ALA A 12 -48.53 -15.48 16.57
C ALA A 12 -47.66 -15.60 17.82
N GLY A 13 -46.56 -16.36 17.70
CA GLY A 13 -45.55 -16.43 18.73
C GLY A 13 -44.99 -15.03 18.96
N ALA A 14 -45.07 -14.57 20.21
CA ALA A 14 -44.46 -13.34 20.67
C ALA A 14 -42.98 -13.32 20.29
N ALA A 15 -42.62 -12.46 19.33
CA ALA A 15 -41.24 -12.02 19.18
C ALA A 15 -40.89 -11.26 20.47
N SER A 16 -40.08 -11.90 21.31
CA SER A 16 -39.44 -11.29 22.47
C SER A 16 -38.88 -9.92 22.06
N ALA A 17 -39.39 -8.85 22.66
CA ALA A 17 -38.79 -7.52 22.55
C ALA A 17 -37.38 -7.60 23.15
N ALA A 18 -36.38 -7.86 22.31
CA ALA A 18 -35.00 -7.70 22.69
C ALA A 18 -34.80 -6.20 22.98
N ASP A 19 -34.46 -5.86 24.22
CA ASP A 19 -34.16 -4.46 24.56
C ASP A 19 -32.94 -3.99 23.77
N ALA A 20 -33.02 -2.78 23.22
CA ALA A 20 -31.91 -2.16 22.53
C ALA A 20 -30.73 -2.01 23.48
N MET A 21 -29.63 -2.69 23.16
CA MET A 21 -28.39 -2.63 23.91
C MET A 21 -27.69 -1.30 23.64
N ILE A 22 -27.23 -0.63 24.71
CA ILE A 22 -26.42 0.58 24.63
C ILE A 22 -25.04 0.25 25.20
N ILE A 23 -24.01 0.36 24.37
CA ILE A 23 -22.62 0.13 24.76
C ILE A 23 -21.81 1.39 24.55
N THR A 24 -21.05 1.76 25.57
CA THR A 24 -20.09 2.84 25.48
C THR A 24 -18.69 2.26 25.30
N SER A 25 -17.95 2.80 24.33
CA SER A 25 -16.56 2.44 24.06
C SER A 25 -15.61 2.79 25.22
N ALA A 26 -14.41 2.20 25.21
CA ALA A 26 -13.43 2.37 26.29
C ALA A 26 -13.01 3.83 26.50
N THR A 27 -12.84 4.59 25.42
CA THR A 27 -12.49 6.02 25.46
C THR A 27 -13.70 6.93 25.74
N LYS A 28 -14.90 6.35 25.82
CA LYS A 28 -16.20 7.02 25.97
C LYS A 28 -16.57 7.97 24.82
N GLN A 29 -15.80 7.97 23.73
CA GLN A 29 -16.11 8.79 22.55
C GLN A 29 -17.29 8.21 21.77
N PHE A 30 -17.36 6.88 21.64
CA PHE A 30 -18.42 6.19 20.91
C PHE A 30 -19.48 5.63 21.87
N VAL A 31 -20.76 5.85 21.52
CA VAL A 31 -21.93 5.25 22.14
C VAL A 31 -22.71 4.51 21.06
N VAL A 32 -22.70 3.17 21.13
CA VAL A 32 -23.35 2.30 20.15
C VAL A 32 -24.68 1.83 20.71
N ARG A 33 -25.75 1.99 19.93
CA ARG A 33 -27.10 1.49 20.24
C ARG A 33 -27.54 0.53 19.15
N GLY A 34 -28.08 -0.62 19.53
CA GLY A 34 -28.62 -1.58 18.57
C GLY A 34 -29.20 -2.81 19.26
N LEU A 35 -29.89 -3.65 18.52
CA LEU A 35 -30.38 -4.93 19.04
C LEU A 35 -29.22 -5.93 19.08
N PRO A 36 -28.99 -6.64 20.20
CA PRO A 36 -28.01 -7.71 20.23
C PRO A 36 -28.55 -8.88 19.42
N GLN A 37 -28.04 -9.09 18.22
CA GLN A 37 -28.36 -10.27 17.43
C GLN A 37 -27.28 -11.35 17.64
N ARG A 38 -27.66 -12.51 18.19
CA ARG A 38 -26.84 -13.72 18.07
C ARG A 38 -26.89 -14.15 16.62
N SER A 39 -25.79 -13.97 15.90
CA SER A 39 -25.76 -14.30 14.49
C SER A 39 -25.85 -15.83 14.28
N LEU A 40 -27.03 -16.32 13.93
CA LEU A 40 -27.25 -17.69 13.44
C LEU A 40 -27.07 -17.77 11.90
N LEU A 41 -26.92 -16.61 11.24
CA LEU A 41 -26.76 -16.45 9.80
C LEU A 41 -25.51 -15.63 9.41
N ALA A 42 -24.49 -15.50 10.27
CA ALA A 42 -23.19 -14.90 9.92
C ALA A 42 -22.34 -15.79 9.00
N ALA A 43 -22.98 -16.51 8.08
CA ALA A 43 -22.35 -17.04 6.90
C ALA A 43 -22.80 -16.17 5.73
N SER A 44 -22.48 -14.87 5.73
CA SER A 44 -22.42 -14.21 4.44
C SER A 44 -21.30 -14.93 3.68
N ALA A 45 -21.68 -15.61 2.60
CA ALA A 45 -20.74 -16.33 1.74
C ALA A 45 -19.69 -15.40 1.11
N ASN A 46 -19.88 -14.08 1.25
CA ASN A 46 -19.00 -13.02 0.79
C ASN A 46 -18.15 -12.49 1.94
N SER A 47 -16.83 -12.62 1.83
CA SER A 47 -15.85 -12.14 2.81
C SER A 47 -15.82 -10.62 3.04
N GLU A 48 -16.62 -9.85 2.30
CA GLU A 48 -16.63 -8.38 2.31
C GLU A 48 -17.79 -7.76 3.10
N THR A 49 -18.88 -8.49 3.39
CA THR A 49 -19.98 -7.98 4.22
C THR A 49 -19.80 -8.36 5.68
N VAL A 50 -20.21 -7.47 6.58
CA VAL A 50 -20.04 -7.58 8.02
C VAL A 50 -21.36 -7.36 8.73
N TYR A 51 -21.77 -8.35 9.53
CA TYR A 51 -22.86 -8.21 10.49
C TYR A 51 -22.39 -7.46 11.73
N LEU A 52 -23.15 -6.44 12.13
CA LEU A 52 -22.81 -5.53 13.21
C LEU A 52 -23.46 -5.96 14.53
N ASP A 53 -22.66 -6.57 15.41
CA ASP A 53 -23.01 -6.68 16.82
C ASP A 53 -22.61 -5.39 17.58
N PRO A 54 -23.46 -4.79 18.43
CA PRO A 54 -23.14 -3.51 19.07
C PRO A 54 -21.90 -3.54 19.98
N ALA A 55 -21.59 -4.70 20.61
CA ALA A 55 -20.41 -4.83 21.46
C ALA A 55 -19.14 -4.90 20.64
N LEU A 56 -19.17 -5.69 19.56
CA LEU A 56 -18.07 -5.79 18.63
C LEU A 56 -17.82 -4.49 17.88
N LEU A 57 -18.88 -3.75 17.54
CA LEU A 57 -18.77 -2.45 16.88
C LEU A 57 -18.05 -1.45 17.78
N ALA A 58 -18.37 -1.41 19.08
CA ALA A 58 -17.66 -0.53 20.02
C ALA A 58 -16.14 -0.82 20.07
N VAL A 59 -15.75 -2.10 20.03
CA VAL A 59 -14.33 -2.52 19.97
C VAL A 59 -13.70 -2.16 18.61
N THR A 60 -14.46 -2.30 17.54
CA THR A 60 -14.07 -1.93 16.17
C THR A 60 -13.77 -0.43 16.08
N CYS A 61 -14.66 0.42 16.59
CA CYS A 61 -14.46 1.87 16.63
C CYS A 61 -13.15 2.25 17.35
N GLU A 62 -12.87 1.63 18.50
CA GLU A 62 -11.62 1.85 19.24
C GLU A 62 -10.39 1.35 18.49
N THR A 63 -10.53 0.31 17.69
CA THR A 63 -9.43 -0.23 16.87
C THR A 63 -9.12 0.69 15.69
N VAL A 64 -10.15 1.18 14.99
CA VAL A 64 -10.01 2.16 13.91
C VAL A 64 -9.42 3.47 14.43
N LYS A 65 -9.95 3.99 15.54
CA LYS A 65 -9.43 5.20 16.19
C LYS A 65 -7.94 5.06 16.52
N ARG A 66 -7.54 3.96 17.17
CA ARG A 66 -6.12 3.72 17.51
C ARG A 66 -5.24 3.57 16.28
N ALA A 67 -5.73 2.93 15.22
CA ALA A 67 -4.98 2.81 13.97
C ALA A 67 -4.76 4.19 13.33
N LEU A 68 -5.82 5.00 13.22
CA LEU A 68 -5.74 6.36 12.69
C LEU A 68 -4.85 7.26 13.55
N GLN A 69 -4.91 7.15 14.88
CA GLN A 69 -4.04 7.87 15.79
C GLN A 69 -2.56 7.53 15.64
N ARG A 70 -2.24 6.25 15.44
CA ARG A 70 -0.87 5.83 15.20
C ARG A 70 -0.34 6.32 13.86
N GLU A 71 -1.19 6.35 12.84
CA GLU A 71 -0.81 6.79 11.50
C GLU A 71 -0.58 8.30 11.42
N LEU A 72 -1.49 9.09 12.03
CA LEU A 72 -1.43 10.55 11.98
C LEU A 72 -0.62 11.18 13.13
N GLY A 73 -0.33 10.42 14.18
CA GLY A 73 0.39 10.92 15.36
C GLY A 73 -0.41 11.89 16.24
N TRP A 74 -1.71 12.07 16.00
CA TRP A 74 -2.54 13.02 16.73
C TRP A 74 -2.95 12.49 18.14
N GLY A 75 -3.23 13.40 19.08
CA GLY A 75 -3.44 13.06 20.49
C GLY A 75 -4.73 12.31 20.82
N GLU A 76 -4.84 11.81 22.06
CA GLU A 76 -6.00 11.03 22.54
C GLU A 76 -7.23 11.86 22.93
N ARG A 77 -7.07 13.17 23.07
CA ARG A 77 -8.16 14.07 23.46
C ARG A 77 -9.19 14.13 22.34
N TRP A 78 -10.47 14.07 22.71
CA TRP A 78 -11.62 14.27 21.82
C TRP A 78 -12.60 15.23 22.50
N SER A 79 -13.45 15.86 21.70
CA SER A 79 -14.42 16.87 22.17
C SER A 79 -15.87 16.50 21.84
N GLY A 80 -16.09 15.86 20.69
CA GLY A 80 -17.40 15.43 20.21
C GLY A 80 -17.65 13.94 20.45
N ALA A 81 -18.84 13.63 20.96
CA ALA A 81 -19.29 12.25 21.10
C ALA A 81 -19.90 11.74 19.78
N VAL A 82 -19.65 10.47 19.47
CA VAL A 82 -20.15 9.79 18.28
C VAL A 82 -21.20 8.76 18.72
N TYR A 83 -22.44 9.00 18.34
CA TYR A 83 -23.57 8.10 18.59
C TYR A 83 -23.79 7.25 17.34
N ILE A 84 -23.70 5.94 17.49
CA ILE A 84 -23.91 4.99 16.38
C ILE A 84 -25.20 4.23 16.66
N ASN A 85 -26.16 4.29 15.74
CA ASN A 85 -27.41 3.56 15.81
C ASN A 85 -27.46 2.49 14.72
N ILE A 86 -27.59 1.24 15.15
CA ILE A 86 -27.70 0.06 14.29
C ILE A 86 -29.18 -0.32 14.19
N HIS A 87 -29.67 -0.49 12.97
CA HIS A 87 -31.04 -0.96 12.70
C HIS A 87 -31.06 -2.13 11.72
N PRO A 88 -32.09 -3.00 11.75
CA PRO A 88 -32.25 -4.05 10.75
C PRO A 88 -32.29 -3.47 9.34
N ILE A 89 -31.55 -4.08 8.40
CA ILE A 89 -31.55 -3.70 6.99
C ILE A 89 -32.97 -3.60 6.44
N ARG A 90 -33.29 -2.49 5.77
CA ARG A 90 -34.64 -2.20 5.28
C ARG A 90 -34.78 -2.44 3.79
N PHE A 91 -33.71 -2.23 3.04
CA PHE A 91 -33.64 -2.41 1.60
C PHE A 91 -32.21 -2.71 1.16
N ASP A 92 -32.05 -3.28 -0.03
CA ASP A 92 -30.76 -3.64 -0.60
C ASP A 92 -29.89 -2.39 -0.79
N ASN A 93 -28.60 -2.49 -0.44
CA ASN A 93 -27.61 -1.40 -0.49
C ASN A 93 -28.04 -0.13 0.25
N GLU A 94 -28.63 -0.27 1.44
CA GLU A 94 -28.94 0.85 2.33
C GLU A 94 -27.66 1.59 2.76
N PRO A 95 -27.50 2.90 2.46
CA PRO A 95 -26.27 3.62 2.75
C PRO A 95 -26.17 3.99 4.23
N ILE A 96 -24.93 4.09 4.73
CA ILE A 96 -24.64 4.64 6.04
C ILE A 96 -24.84 6.16 6.00
N ARG A 97 -25.54 6.72 7.00
CA ARG A 97 -25.81 8.16 7.08
C ARG A 97 -25.09 8.78 8.27
N ILE A 98 -24.42 9.90 8.03
CA ILE A 98 -23.79 10.72 9.05
C ILE A 98 -24.58 12.01 9.20
N ASN A 99 -25.10 12.26 10.39
CA ASN A 99 -25.80 13.48 10.76
C ASN A 99 -24.96 14.21 11.82
N THR A 100 -24.48 15.40 11.48
CA THR A 100 -23.74 16.25 12.43
C THR A 100 -24.70 17.26 13.04
N SER A 101 -24.67 17.39 14.36
CA SER A 101 -25.47 18.38 15.09
C SER A 101 -24.61 19.08 16.14
N ARG A 102 -24.91 20.35 16.40
CA ARG A 102 -24.28 21.12 17.46
C ARG A 102 -25.29 21.44 18.53
N ALA A 103 -24.99 21.04 19.76
CA ALA A 103 -25.85 21.29 20.91
C ALA A 103 -25.00 21.60 22.14
N ASP A 104 -25.40 22.61 22.90
CA ASP A 104 -24.69 23.11 24.09
C ASP A 104 -23.22 23.47 23.82
N GLY A 105 -22.96 24.03 22.63
CA GLY A 105 -21.61 24.42 22.19
C GLY A 105 -20.70 23.25 21.81
N ARG A 106 -21.16 22.00 21.89
CA ARG A 106 -20.39 20.80 21.54
C ARG A 106 -20.96 20.12 20.28
N TRP A 107 -20.06 19.55 19.50
CA TRP A 107 -20.42 18.72 18.35
C TRP A 107 -20.87 17.33 18.78
N ARG A 108 -21.92 16.83 18.13
CA ARG A 108 -22.43 15.46 18.27
C ARG A 108 -22.61 14.88 16.88
N TYR A 109 -22.02 13.72 16.67
CA TYR A 109 -22.09 12.99 15.41
C TYR A 109 -23.03 11.81 15.59
N HIS A 110 -24.03 11.70 14.72
CA HIS A 110 -24.99 10.61 14.71
C HIS A 110 -24.78 9.79 13.45
N VAL A 111 -24.42 8.53 13.61
CA VAL A 111 -24.22 7.60 12.50
C VAL A 111 -25.37 6.59 12.52
N GLU A 112 -26.14 6.54 11.45
CA GLU A 112 -27.21 5.55 11.25
C GLU A 112 -26.75 4.53 10.21
N MET A 113 -26.78 3.25 10.55
CA MET A 113 -26.33 2.17 9.66
C MET A 113 -27.16 0.91 9.80
N PRO A 114 -27.34 0.14 8.70
CA PRO A 114 -27.95 -1.17 8.78
C PRO A 114 -27.08 -2.16 9.57
N ASP A 115 -27.67 -3.25 10.05
CA ASP A 115 -26.99 -4.32 10.79
C ASP A 115 -26.14 -5.24 9.90
N GLU A 116 -26.21 -5.08 8.58
CA GLU A 116 -25.31 -5.66 7.59
C GLU A 116 -24.72 -4.56 6.70
N VAL A 117 -23.39 -4.40 6.71
CA VAL A 117 -22.68 -3.37 5.91
C VAL A 117 -21.42 -3.95 5.27
N HIS A 118 -20.96 -3.33 4.17
CA HIS A 118 -19.64 -3.66 3.63
C HIS A 118 -18.53 -3.22 4.60
N ARG A 119 -17.51 -4.06 4.77
CA ARG A 119 -16.35 -3.77 5.63
C ARG A 119 -15.69 -2.45 5.25
N ARG A 120 -15.57 -2.15 3.95
CA ARG A 120 -14.97 -0.90 3.49
C ARG A 120 -15.80 0.29 3.94
N GLU A 121 -17.09 0.29 3.61
CA GLU A 121 -18.01 1.39 3.94
C GLU A 121 -18.00 1.69 5.44
N LEU A 122 -18.06 0.65 6.29
CA LEU A 122 -17.94 0.81 7.73
C LEU A 122 -16.66 1.56 8.14
N ILE A 123 -15.51 1.16 7.58
CA ILE A 123 -14.22 1.75 7.95
C ILE A 123 -14.09 3.18 7.40
N THR A 124 -14.52 3.41 6.15
CA THR A 124 -14.55 4.73 5.53
C THR A 124 -15.40 5.70 6.36
N THR A 125 -16.64 5.34 6.73
CA THR A 125 -17.52 6.17 7.57
C THR A 125 -16.91 6.44 8.95
N LEU A 126 -16.34 5.42 9.62
CA LEU A 126 -15.72 5.64 10.93
C LEU A 126 -14.53 6.60 10.86
N ILE A 127 -13.74 6.54 9.80
CA ILE A 127 -12.63 7.47 9.55
C ILE A 127 -13.17 8.87 9.26
N GLU A 128 -14.19 8.99 8.42
CA GLU A 128 -14.82 10.26 8.08
C GLU A 128 -15.28 11.02 9.32
N VAL A 129 -16.03 10.35 10.20
CA VAL A 129 -16.54 10.94 11.44
C VAL A 129 -15.40 11.33 12.39
N LEU A 130 -14.33 10.54 12.44
CA LEU A 130 -13.16 10.86 13.27
C LEU A 130 -12.38 12.06 12.73
N LEU A 131 -12.23 12.19 11.41
CA LEU A 131 -11.59 13.34 10.77
C LEU A 131 -12.43 14.61 10.94
N ALA A 132 -13.75 14.51 10.74
CA ALA A 132 -14.69 15.60 10.99
C ALA A 132 -14.64 16.05 12.45
N GLU A 133 -14.72 15.11 13.41
CA GLU A 133 -14.62 15.43 14.85
C GLU A 133 -13.32 16.11 15.20
N PHE A 134 -12.20 15.71 14.59
CA PHE A 134 -10.93 16.36 14.81
C PHE A 134 -10.89 17.78 14.25
N ALA A 135 -11.37 17.97 13.02
CA ALA A 135 -11.39 19.27 12.36
C ALA A 135 -12.31 20.25 13.13
N ASP A 136 -13.48 19.80 13.56
CA ASP A 136 -14.49 20.61 14.24
C ASP A 136 -14.09 21.11 15.65
N ARG A 137 -12.98 20.60 16.22
CA ARG A 137 -12.49 20.97 17.57
C ARG A 137 -12.17 22.46 17.71
N SER A 138 -11.76 23.11 16.63
CA SER A 138 -11.38 24.52 16.63
C SER A 138 -12.59 25.46 16.74
N GLY A 139 -13.82 24.94 16.71
CA GLY A 139 -15.02 25.67 17.10
C GLY A 139 -15.82 26.35 15.98
N ALA A 140 -15.62 25.96 14.71
CA ALA A 140 -16.39 26.44 13.56
C ALA A 140 -17.91 26.39 13.80
N GLN A 141 -18.67 27.28 13.16
CA GLN A 141 -20.14 27.33 13.26
C GLN A 141 -20.82 26.22 12.45
N GLU A 142 -20.18 25.74 11.39
CA GLU A 142 -20.67 24.71 10.48
C GLU A 142 -19.69 23.52 10.45
N SER A 143 -20.21 22.33 10.10
CA SER A 143 -19.40 21.12 9.95
C SER A 143 -18.47 21.30 8.76
N VAL A 144 -17.21 20.93 8.92
CA VAL A 144 -16.21 21.17 7.88
C VAL A 144 -16.28 20.18 6.72
N GLU A 145 -16.02 20.67 5.52
CA GLU A 145 -15.88 19.84 4.31
C GLU A 145 -14.48 19.24 4.25
N LEU A 146 -14.41 17.91 4.21
CA LEU A 146 -13.15 17.18 4.07
C LEU A 146 -12.74 17.11 2.59
N PRO A 147 -11.43 17.09 2.26
CA PRO A 147 -11.00 16.78 0.89
C PRO A 147 -11.53 15.41 0.47
N PRO A 148 -12.13 15.28 -0.73
CA PRO A 148 -12.89 14.08 -1.13
C PRO A 148 -12.02 12.82 -1.17
N TRP A 149 -10.73 12.97 -1.49
CA TRP A 149 -9.76 11.86 -1.57
C TRP A 149 -9.21 11.45 -0.19
N LEU A 150 -9.37 12.26 0.86
CA LEU A 150 -8.69 12.04 2.14
C LEU A 150 -9.25 10.83 2.88
N THR A 151 -10.57 10.78 3.06
CA THR A 151 -11.25 9.69 3.77
C THR A 151 -11.05 8.37 3.06
N GLU A 152 -11.29 8.32 1.74
CA GLU A 152 -11.12 7.12 0.91
C GLU A 152 -9.67 6.63 0.91
N GLY A 153 -8.71 7.56 0.76
CA GLY A 153 -7.30 7.22 0.76
C GLY A 153 -6.79 6.69 2.10
N LEU A 154 -7.20 7.30 3.21
CA LEU A 154 -6.88 6.81 4.56
C LEU A 154 -7.55 5.47 4.87
N ALA A 155 -8.81 5.28 4.47
CA ALA A 155 -9.50 4.02 4.64
C ALA A 155 -8.79 2.88 3.90
N ALA A 156 -8.41 3.10 2.64
CA ALA A 156 -7.64 2.14 1.88
C ALA A 156 -6.26 1.87 2.48
N HIS A 157 -5.54 2.91 2.93
CA HIS A 157 -4.24 2.78 3.58
C HIS A 157 -4.31 1.95 4.86
N LEU A 158 -5.30 2.23 5.72
CA LEU A 158 -5.48 1.50 6.95
C LEU A 158 -5.92 0.05 6.71
N LEU A 159 -6.83 -0.19 5.77
CA LEU A 159 -7.29 -1.54 5.40
C LEU A 159 -6.18 -2.42 4.81
N GLN A 160 -5.22 -1.84 4.08
CA GLN A 160 -4.09 -2.58 3.50
C GLN A 160 -2.89 -2.72 4.45
N GLY A 161 -2.86 -1.94 5.54
CA GLY A 161 -1.80 -1.98 6.55
C GLY A 161 -2.34 -2.32 7.95
N PRO A 162 -2.44 -1.34 8.87
CA PRO A 162 -2.76 -1.57 10.28
C PRO A 162 -4.04 -2.39 10.57
N LEU A 163 -5.05 -2.33 9.70
CA LEU A 163 -6.34 -3.00 9.84
C LEU A 163 -6.49 -4.26 8.97
N ALA A 164 -5.47 -4.64 8.20
CA ALA A 164 -5.53 -5.81 7.31
C ALA A 164 -5.88 -7.09 8.08
N GLY A 165 -5.26 -7.29 9.25
CA GLY A 165 -5.51 -8.43 10.13
C GLY A 165 -6.53 -8.20 11.25
N ALA A 166 -7.20 -7.05 11.29
CA ALA A 166 -8.18 -6.76 12.34
C ALA A 166 -9.46 -7.61 12.14
N ALA A 167 -9.94 -8.21 13.23
CA ALA A 167 -11.17 -8.98 13.25
C ALA A 167 -12.35 -8.03 13.49
N PHE A 168 -13.22 -7.89 12.49
CA PHE A 168 -14.43 -7.07 12.55
C PHE A 168 -15.71 -7.91 12.73
N GLN A 169 -15.55 -9.22 12.93
CA GLN A 169 -16.61 -10.20 13.22
C GLN A 169 -16.16 -11.08 14.38
N ALA A 170 -17.11 -11.49 15.23
CA ALA A 170 -16.85 -12.48 16.28
C ALA A 170 -16.60 -13.84 15.60
N ARG A 171 -15.33 -14.14 15.34
CA ARG A 171 -14.90 -15.41 14.74
C ARG A 171 -14.50 -16.37 15.83
N THR A 172 -14.88 -17.63 15.70
CA THR A 172 -14.39 -18.66 16.62
C THR A 172 -12.87 -18.83 16.46
N LEU A 173 -12.16 -19.19 17.53
CA LEU A 173 -10.71 -19.42 17.49
C LEU A 173 -10.28 -20.43 16.41
N ASN A 174 -11.17 -21.37 16.06
CA ASN A 174 -10.95 -22.36 15.01
C ASN A 174 -11.00 -21.74 13.60
N GLU A 175 -11.93 -20.82 13.32
CA GLU A 175 -11.99 -20.08 12.04
C GLU A 175 -10.75 -19.22 11.79
N ILE A 176 -10.19 -18.63 12.85
CA ILE A 176 -8.93 -17.86 12.78
C ILE A 176 -7.73 -18.79 12.56
N ARG A 177 -7.77 -20.01 13.13
CA ARG A 177 -6.70 -21.00 12.97
C ARG A 177 -6.67 -21.56 11.55
N ASP A 178 -7.81 -21.77 10.92
CA ASP A 178 -7.91 -22.50 9.66
C ASP A 178 -7.86 -21.59 8.40
N GLN A 179 -7.85 -20.26 8.56
CA GLN A 179 -7.71 -19.31 7.44
C GLN A 179 -6.28 -18.77 7.27
N PRO A 180 -5.53 -19.19 6.22
CA PRO A 180 -4.17 -18.71 5.96
C PRO A 180 -4.11 -17.21 5.62
N ALA A 181 -5.17 -16.64 5.03
CA ALA A 181 -5.24 -15.22 4.69
C ALA A 181 -5.19 -14.29 5.92
N LEU A 182 -5.79 -14.68 7.04
CA LEU A 182 -5.77 -13.89 8.29
C LEU A 182 -4.40 -13.95 8.99
N ARG A 183 -3.69 -15.09 8.85
CA ARG A 183 -2.30 -15.23 9.32
C ARG A 183 -1.37 -14.38 8.47
N ALA A 184 -1.52 -14.42 7.15
CA ALA A 184 -0.75 -13.61 6.21
C ALA A 184 -1.00 -12.11 6.42
N ALA A 185 -2.26 -11.70 6.66
CA ALA A 185 -2.65 -10.30 6.90
C ALA A 185 -2.05 -9.69 8.17
N ARG A 186 -1.73 -10.50 9.19
CA ARG A 186 -0.97 -10.08 10.38
C ARG A 186 0.52 -9.90 10.11
N THR A 187 1.03 -10.50 9.04
CA THR A 187 2.44 -10.48 8.65
C THR A 187 2.69 -9.69 7.36
N THR A 188 1.68 -9.01 6.80
CA THR A 188 1.82 -8.26 5.55
C THR A 188 2.95 -7.27 5.71
N ARG A 189 4.03 -7.47 4.96
CA ARG A 189 5.16 -6.56 4.96
C ARG A 189 4.80 -5.37 4.07
N HIS A 190 5.29 -4.17 4.39
CA HIS A 190 5.13 -3.00 3.53
C HIS A 190 5.55 -3.26 2.07
N ALA A 191 6.51 -4.16 1.84
CA ALA A 191 6.95 -4.58 0.50
C ALA A 191 5.83 -5.24 -0.35
N ASP A 192 4.91 -5.99 0.28
CA ASP A 192 3.81 -6.65 -0.43
C ASP A 192 2.73 -5.64 -0.86
N VAL A 193 2.50 -4.61 -0.03
CA VAL A 193 1.58 -3.51 -0.32
C VAL A 193 2.11 -2.65 -1.47
N ASP A 194 3.41 -2.32 -1.48
CA ASP A 194 4.06 -1.56 -2.56
C ASP A 194 3.99 -2.30 -3.91
N LYS A 195 4.03 -3.64 -3.89
CA LYS A 195 3.83 -4.45 -5.09
C LYS A 195 2.38 -4.40 -5.57
N LEU A 196 1.42 -4.66 -4.68
CA LEU A 196 -0.01 -4.64 -5.03
C LEU A 196 -0.45 -3.28 -5.59
N LEU A 197 0.04 -2.19 -5.00
CA LEU A 197 -0.27 -0.85 -5.45
C LEU A 197 0.30 -0.55 -6.83
N ARG A 198 1.47 -1.09 -7.18
CA ARG A 198 2.02 -0.95 -8.54
C ARG A 198 1.22 -1.72 -9.57
N GLU A 199 0.87 -2.97 -9.28
CA GLU A 199 0.05 -3.80 -10.18
C GLU A 199 -1.29 -3.11 -10.45
N THR A 200 -1.88 -2.54 -9.39
CA THR A 200 -3.14 -1.79 -9.51
C THR A 200 -2.95 -0.46 -10.26
N ALA A 201 -1.84 0.26 -10.05
CA ALA A 201 -1.53 1.51 -10.76
C ALA A 201 -1.25 1.27 -12.26
N GLN A 202 -0.73 0.09 -12.62
CA GLN A 202 -0.58 -0.33 -14.01
C GLN A 202 -1.92 -0.71 -14.64
N GLN A 203 -2.81 -1.34 -13.88
CA GLN A 203 -4.13 -1.79 -14.36
C GLN A 203 -5.14 -0.65 -14.54
N TYR A 204 -5.21 0.29 -13.59
CA TYR A 204 -6.21 1.36 -13.57
C TYR A 204 -5.64 2.72 -13.97
N GLY A 205 -4.31 2.88 -14.02
CA GLY A 205 -3.68 4.18 -14.07
C GLY A 205 -3.73 4.88 -12.70
N ALA A 206 -3.41 6.18 -12.70
CA ALA A 206 -3.62 7.06 -11.56
C ALA A 206 -4.26 8.33 -12.07
N LEU A 207 -5.32 8.79 -11.38
CA LEU A 207 -6.00 10.04 -11.69
C LEU A 207 -5.08 11.24 -11.46
N THR A 208 -5.30 12.34 -12.19
CA THR A 208 -4.64 13.62 -11.90
C THR A 208 -5.10 14.19 -10.57
N PHE A 209 -4.38 15.16 -10.01
CA PHE A 209 -4.82 15.78 -8.76
C PHE A 209 -6.14 16.56 -8.98
N ASP A 210 -6.31 17.19 -10.13
CA ASP A 210 -7.60 17.80 -10.51
C ASP A 210 -8.76 16.77 -10.54
N GLN A 211 -8.56 15.60 -11.14
CA GLN A 211 -9.56 14.53 -11.17
C GLN A 211 -9.88 13.95 -9.78
N LEU A 212 -8.91 13.93 -8.86
CA LEU A 212 -9.15 13.48 -7.48
C LEU A 212 -10.06 14.43 -6.68
N ASN A 213 -10.16 15.68 -7.10
CA ASN A 213 -11.00 16.69 -6.45
C ASN A 213 -12.48 16.57 -6.84
N TRP A 214 -12.80 15.82 -7.89
CA TRP A 214 -14.14 15.67 -8.40
C TRP A 214 -14.52 14.19 -8.44
N ILE A 215 -15.51 13.80 -7.62
CA ILE A 215 -16.11 12.46 -7.68
C ILE A 215 -17.12 12.44 -8.84
N GLU A 216 -16.63 12.62 -10.08
CA GLU A 216 -17.45 12.59 -11.30
C GLU A 216 -17.39 11.20 -11.93
N PHE A 217 -17.96 10.20 -11.26
CA PHE A 217 -18.23 8.91 -11.85
C PHE A 217 -19.58 8.38 -11.40
N ASP A 218 -20.26 7.62 -12.28
CA ASP A 218 -21.47 6.90 -11.89
C ASP A 218 -21.11 5.93 -10.76
N GLU A 219 -21.78 6.02 -9.61
CA GLU A 219 -21.59 5.12 -8.48
C GLU A 219 -21.79 3.64 -8.87
N LYS A 220 -22.55 3.39 -9.94
CA LYS A 220 -22.75 2.05 -10.51
C LYS A 220 -21.56 1.54 -11.33
N ASP A 221 -20.66 2.43 -11.77
CA ASP A 221 -19.40 2.06 -12.40
C ASP A 221 -18.37 1.63 -11.35
N GLN A 222 -18.43 0.35 -11.01
CA GLN A 222 -17.51 -0.27 -10.05
C GLN A 222 -16.03 -0.13 -10.46
N ARG A 223 -15.73 -0.02 -11.77
CA ARG A 223 -14.37 0.10 -12.26
C ARG A 223 -13.85 1.52 -12.04
N ALA A 224 -14.64 2.53 -12.36
CA ALA A 224 -14.31 3.93 -12.09
C ALA A 224 -14.15 4.18 -10.58
N ALA A 225 -15.09 3.66 -9.78
CA ALA A 225 -15.01 3.76 -8.32
C ALA A 225 -13.76 3.07 -7.75
N ALA A 226 -13.36 1.91 -8.32
CA ALA A 226 -12.11 1.25 -7.93
C ALA A 226 -10.87 2.08 -8.32
N GLY A 227 -10.87 2.69 -9.51
CA GLY A 227 -9.80 3.57 -9.97
C GLY A 227 -9.64 4.82 -9.10
N TYR A 228 -10.75 5.44 -8.69
CA TYR A 228 -10.76 6.57 -7.76
C TYR A 228 -10.15 6.19 -6.42
N ARG A 229 -10.68 5.15 -5.76
CA ARG A 229 -10.18 4.68 -4.46
C ARG A 229 -8.70 4.30 -4.50
N HIS A 230 -8.27 3.67 -5.59
CA HIS A 230 -6.87 3.33 -5.76
C HIS A 230 -5.98 4.58 -5.88
N SER A 231 -6.41 5.57 -6.68
CA SER A 231 -5.68 6.82 -6.85
C SER A 231 -5.65 7.63 -5.55
N ALA A 232 -6.77 7.70 -4.82
CA ALA A 232 -6.86 8.34 -3.51
C ALA A 232 -5.93 7.68 -2.47
N HIS A 233 -5.87 6.34 -2.46
CA HIS A 233 -4.94 5.60 -1.61
C HIS A 233 -3.49 5.97 -1.92
N LEU A 234 -3.07 5.87 -3.19
CA LEU A 234 -1.71 6.22 -3.58
C LEU A 234 -1.38 7.66 -3.21
N PHE A 235 -2.29 8.60 -3.47
CA PHE A 235 -2.10 10.01 -3.19
C PHE A 235 -1.89 10.28 -1.69
N VAL A 236 -2.80 9.80 -0.84
CA VAL A 236 -2.67 9.93 0.63
C VAL A 236 -1.39 9.28 1.13
N ARG A 237 -1.04 8.10 0.62
CA ARG A 237 0.16 7.39 1.04
C ARG A 237 1.44 8.16 0.71
N GLU A 238 1.51 8.77 -0.47
CA GLU A 238 2.66 9.60 -0.84
C GLU A 238 2.70 10.91 -0.05
N LEU A 239 1.54 11.49 0.31
CA LEU A 239 1.50 12.63 1.25
C LEU A 239 2.04 12.24 2.64
N LEU A 240 1.66 11.07 3.15
CA LEU A 240 2.18 10.55 4.44
C LEU A 240 3.69 10.29 4.40
N ARG A 241 4.26 9.97 3.22
CA ARG A 241 5.69 9.74 3.02
C ARG A 241 6.52 11.02 2.91
N LEU A 242 5.89 12.18 2.71
CA LEU A 242 6.59 13.46 2.79
C LEU A 242 7.17 13.66 4.19
N ARG A 243 8.25 14.43 4.28
CA ARG A 243 8.85 14.76 5.58
C ARG A 243 7.83 15.54 6.42
N GLY A 244 7.38 14.95 7.52
CA GLY A 244 6.32 15.53 8.36
C GLY A 244 4.91 15.41 7.76
N GLY A 245 4.68 14.50 6.82
CA GLY A 245 3.39 14.30 6.16
C GLY A 245 2.20 14.15 7.13
N PRO A 246 2.28 13.27 8.16
CA PRO A 246 1.24 13.15 9.18
C PRO A 246 0.90 14.47 9.88
N ASP A 247 1.93 15.25 10.25
CA ASP A 247 1.77 16.56 10.88
C ASP A 247 1.10 17.56 9.93
N CYS A 248 1.46 17.54 8.64
CA CYS A 248 0.83 18.38 7.60
C CYS A 248 -0.65 18.04 7.38
N ILE A 249 -1.04 16.76 7.44
CA ILE A 249 -2.45 16.35 7.40
C ILE A 249 -3.18 16.88 8.64
N CYS A 250 -2.61 16.70 9.84
CA CYS A 250 -3.21 17.22 11.06
C CYS A 250 -3.36 18.75 11.03
N ALA A 251 -2.35 19.46 10.52
CA ALA A 251 -2.39 20.90 10.33
C ALA A 251 -3.48 21.31 9.32
N THR A 252 -3.62 20.57 8.22
CA THR A 252 -4.70 20.79 7.24
C THR A 252 -6.06 20.71 7.93
N LEU A 253 -6.31 19.65 8.70
CA LEU A 253 -7.57 19.47 9.43
C LEU A 253 -7.81 20.57 10.48
N ALA A 254 -6.75 21.03 11.15
CA ALA A 254 -6.86 22.12 12.12
C ALA A 254 -7.21 23.47 11.49
N PHE A 255 -6.78 23.71 10.25
CA PHE A 255 -7.08 24.92 9.48
C PHE A 255 -8.41 24.86 8.73
N LEU A 256 -9.04 23.69 8.58
CA LEU A 256 -10.31 23.54 7.87
C LEU A 256 -11.40 24.49 8.42
N PRO A 257 -11.64 24.58 9.75
CA PRO A 257 -12.62 25.51 10.34
C PRO A 257 -12.48 26.98 9.95
N ASP A 258 -11.25 27.42 9.67
CA ASP A 258 -10.92 28.82 9.40
C ASP A 258 -11.03 29.17 7.90
N HIS A 259 -11.37 28.19 7.06
CA HIS A 259 -11.38 28.34 5.61
C HIS A 259 -12.64 27.75 4.98
N LEU A 260 -13.33 28.56 4.16
CA LEU A 260 -14.53 28.15 3.41
C LEU A 260 -14.27 27.08 2.33
N ASN A 261 -13.00 26.77 2.03
CA ASN A 261 -12.62 25.78 1.03
C ASN A 261 -11.42 24.99 1.57
N TRP A 262 -11.55 23.66 1.57
CA TRP A 262 -10.53 22.71 2.02
C TRP A 262 -9.18 22.89 1.30
N GLN A 263 -9.16 23.36 0.05
CA GLN A 263 -7.94 23.60 -0.73
C GLN A 263 -7.03 24.63 -0.08
N THR A 264 -7.62 25.67 0.53
CA THR A 264 -6.85 26.71 1.24
C THR A 264 -6.24 26.15 2.52
N ALA A 265 -7.03 25.39 3.28
CA ALA A 265 -6.56 24.71 4.49
C ALA A 265 -5.43 23.72 4.17
N PHE A 266 -5.56 22.98 3.06
CA PHE A 266 -4.55 22.04 2.59
C PHE A 266 -3.22 22.75 2.27
N LEU A 267 -3.25 23.85 1.51
CA LEU A 267 -2.02 24.61 1.23
C LEU A 267 -1.39 25.22 2.49
N ARG A 268 -2.19 25.56 3.50
CA ARG A 268 -1.67 26.02 4.80
C ARG A 268 -1.02 24.88 5.60
N GLY A 269 -1.66 23.71 5.64
CA GLY A 269 -1.12 22.54 6.34
C GLY A 269 0.14 21.97 5.68
N PHE A 270 0.20 22.01 4.34
CA PHE A 270 1.33 21.55 3.54
C PHE A 270 2.25 22.68 3.03
N GLU A 271 2.21 23.87 3.64
CA GLU A 271 3.05 25.02 3.23
C GLU A 271 4.55 24.69 3.07
N PRO A 272 5.17 23.83 3.91
CA PRO A 272 6.57 23.44 3.75
C PRO A 272 6.88 22.71 2.43
N HIS A 273 5.87 22.10 1.79
CA HIS A 273 6.01 21.29 0.58
C HIS A 273 5.37 21.94 -0.65
N PHE A 274 4.22 22.60 -0.49
CA PHE A 274 3.44 23.13 -1.59
C PHE A 274 3.02 24.58 -1.32
N ARG A 275 3.33 25.48 -2.27
CA ARG A 275 2.88 26.88 -2.20
C ARG A 275 1.60 27.13 -2.99
N ARG A 276 1.39 26.34 -4.05
CA ARG A 276 0.25 26.44 -4.98
C ARG A 276 -0.27 25.04 -5.31
N LEU A 277 -1.55 24.92 -5.66
CA LEU A 277 -2.12 23.64 -6.12
C LEU A 277 -1.40 23.09 -7.36
N LEU A 278 -0.85 23.96 -8.21
CA LEU A 278 -0.03 23.54 -9.35
C LEU A 278 1.24 22.78 -8.92
N ASP A 279 1.81 23.11 -7.76
CA ASP A 279 2.99 22.41 -7.23
C ASP A 279 2.61 20.98 -6.81
N VAL A 280 1.39 20.81 -6.27
CA VAL A 280 0.81 19.52 -5.91
C VAL A 280 0.62 18.65 -7.14
N GLU A 281 0.01 19.19 -8.21
CA GLU A 281 -0.21 18.46 -9.47
C GLU A 281 1.12 18.00 -10.09
N LYS A 282 2.14 18.87 -10.10
CA LYS A 282 3.49 18.53 -10.62
C LYS A 282 4.16 17.43 -9.78
N TRP A 283 4.13 17.57 -8.46
CA TRP A 283 4.67 16.57 -7.55
C TRP A 283 3.94 15.23 -7.69
N TRP A 284 2.63 15.26 -7.79
CA TRP A 284 1.81 14.06 -7.93
C TRP A 284 2.08 13.35 -9.26
N SER A 285 2.12 14.09 -10.37
CA SER A 285 2.47 13.57 -11.69
C SER A 285 3.84 12.87 -11.68
N LEU A 286 4.84 13.47 -11.01
CA LEU A 286 6.16 12.86 -10.85
C LEU A 286 6.10 11.61 -9.98
N SER A 287 5.35 11.63 -8.87
CA SER A 287 5.20 10.51 -7.94
C SER A 287 4.55 9.30 -8.63
N VAL A 288 3.49 9.53 -9.41
CA VAL A 288 2.86 8.48 -10.25
C VAL A 288 3.85 7.90 -11.25
N ALA A 289 4.63 8.74 -11.93
CA ALA A 289 5.65 8.27 -12.87
C ALA A 289 6.73 7.43 -12.15
N GLN A 290 7.15 7.84 -10.95
CA GLN A 290 8.10 7.10 -10.13
C GLN A 290 7.53 5.75 -9.67
N ILE A 291 6.30 5.70 -9.18
CA ILE A 291 5.62 4.46 -8.76
C ILE A 291 5.51 3.48 -9.93
N LYS A 292 5.20 3.98 -11.13
CA LYS A 292 5.13 3.16 -12.35
C LYS A 292 6.50 2.63 -12.80
N THR A 293 7.58 3.35 -12.51
CA THR A 293 8.93 3.05 -13.03
C THR A 293 9.87 2.37 -12.05
N HIS A 294 9.71 2.59 -10.74
CA HIS A 294 10.64 2.14 -9.71
C HIS A 294 10.02 1.07 -8.80
N ASP A 295 10.66 -0.09 -8.78
CA ASP A 295 10.47 -1.07 -7.71
C ASP A 295 11.13 -0.55 -6.43
N ASN A 296 10.32 -0.04 -5.50
CA ASN A 296 10.77 0.42 -4.18
C ASN A 296 10.75 -0.70 -3.12
N SER A 297 10.71 -1.97 -3.55
CA SER A 297 11.07 -3.06 -2.67
C SER A 297 12.54 -2.89 -2.23
N LEU A 298 12.80 -3.23 -0.98
CA LEU A 298 14.16 -3.30 -0.43
C LEU A 298 15.06 -4.24 -1.26
N THR A 299 14.48 -5.16 -2.03
CA THR A 299 15.16 -6.15 -2.86
C THR A 299 14.53 -6.25 -4.25
N TRP A 300 15.29 -6.05 -5.31
CA TRP A 300 14.81 -6.22 -6.69
C TRP A 300 14.19 -7.60 -6.91
N SER A 301 13.14 -7.65 -7.74
CA SER A 301 12.62 -8.93 -8.21
C SER A 301 13.74 -9.70 -8.93
N GLN A 302 13.70 -11.03 -8.90
CA GLN A 302 14.73 -11.86 -9.53
C GLN A 302 15.04 -11.46 -10.99
N PRO A 303 14.05 -11.26 -11.91
CA PRO A 303 14.36 -10.86 -13.29
C PRO A 303 14.94 -9.45 -13.42
N GLU A 304 14.53 -8.50 -12.57
CA GLU A 304 15.08 -7.15 -12.56
C GLU A 304 16.51 -7.12 -12.01
N ALA A 305 16.78 -7.90 -10.96
CA ALA A 305 18.11 -8.06 -10.40
C ALA A 305 19.06 -8.64 -11.47
N TRP A 306 18.63 -9.65 -12.22
CA TRP A 306 19.40 -10.17 -13.36
C TRP A 306 19.72 -9.09 -14.39
N LYS A 307 18.70 -8.34 -14.84
CA LYS A 307 18.89 -7.25 -15.80
C LYS A 307 19.83 -6.16 -15.28
N LYS A 308 19.70 -5.76 -14.00
CA LYS A 308 20.55 -4.75 -13.38
C LYS A 308 21.99 -5.21 -13.23
N MET A 309 22.22 -6.48 -12.93
CA MET A 309 23.55 -7.06 -12.89
C MET A 309 24.20 -7.05 -14.28
N ASP A 310 23.44 -7.38 -15.33
CA ASP A 310 23.93 -7.28 -16.71
C ASP A 310 24.26 -5.83 -17.09
N GLU A 311 23.40 -4.87 -16.78
CA GLU A 311 23.66 -3.44 -17.01
C GLU A 311 24.93 -2.94 -16.32
N ILE A 312 25.27 -3.48 -15.14
CA ILE A 312 26.49 -3.12 -14.43
C ILE A 312 27.71 -3.84 -15.04
N LEU A 313 27.60 -5.12 -15.39
CA LEU A 313 28.72 -5.90 -15.92
C LEU A 313 29.07 -5.54 -17.37
N TYR A 314 28.10 -5.07 -18.17
CA TYR A 314 28.34 -4.60 -19.53
C TYR A 314 28.49 -3.07 -19.56
N THR A 315 29.44 -2.57 -20.36
CA THR A 315 29.60 -1.13 -20.59
C THR A 315 29.17 -0.80 -22.01
N PRO A 316 28.21 0.11 -22.23
CA PRO A 316 27.85 0.53 -23.58
C PRO A 316 28.99 1.33 -24.19
N MET A 317 29.62 0.82 -25.25
CA MET A 317 30.67 1.52 -25.99
C MET A 317 30.15 1.92 -27.37
N GLN A 318 30.33 3.18 -27.76
CA GLN A 318 30.05 3.63 -29.13
C GLN A 318 31.20 3.21 -30.04
N VAL A 319 30.96 2.23 -30.91
CA VAL A 319 31.91 1.82 -31.94
C VAL A 319 31.56 2.53 -33.23
N ARG A 320 32.47 3.36 -33.74
CA ARG A 320 32.40 3.87 -35.11
C ARG A 320 33.12 2.87 -36.01
N LEU A 321 32.36 2.06 -36.74
CA LEU A 321 32.92 1.25 -37.82
C LEU A 321 33.46 2.22 -38.89
N ARG A 322 34.62 1.91 -39.45
CA ARG A 322 35.35 2.79 -40.38
C ARG A 322 34.54 2.96 -41.67
N GLY A 323 33.87 4.10 -41.82
CA GLY A 323 33.00 4.48 -42.93
C GLY A 323 31.78 5.23 -42.40
N GLU A 324 31.37 6.32 -43.05
CA GLU A 324 30.36 7.31 -42.62
C GLU A 324 28.99 6.74 -42.20
N GLY A 325 28.95 6.08 -41.04
CA GLY A 325 27.75 5.50 -40.43
C GLY A 325 27.55 6.00 -39.00
N VAL A 326 26.29 6.07 -38.59
CA VAL A 326 25.86 6.47 -37.24
C VAL A 326 26.53 5.55 -36.20
N PRO A 327 27.05 6.07 -35.06
CA PRO A 327 27.71 5.25 -34.05
C PRO A 327 26.79 4.15 -33.52
N HIS A 328 27.25 2.90 -33.58
CA HIS A 328 26.53 1.77 -32.97
C HIS A 328 27.00 1.59 -31.52
N VAL A 329 26.06 1.45 -30.60
CA VAL A 329 26.36 1.12 -29.19
C VAL A 329 26.43 -0.40 -29.05
N THR A 330 27.60 -0.94 -28.75
CA THR A 330 27.78 -2.38 -28.48
C THR A 330 28.14 -2.57 -27.00
N PRO A 331 27.47 -3.49 -26.28
CA PRO A 331 27.83 -3.80 -24.90
C PRO A 331 29.19 -4.53 -24.88
N VAL A 332 30.15 -4.00 -24.13
CA VAL A 332 31.48 -4.58 -23.95
C VAL A 332 31.58 -5.20 -22.56
N ALA A 333 32.06 -6.45 -22.49
CA ALA A 333 32.26 -7.19 -21.25
C ALA A 333 33.52 -6.72 -20.50
N LEU A 334 33.55 -6.89 -19.17
CA LEU A 334 34.69 -6.49 -18.34
C LEU A 334 35.99 -7.21 -18.75
N GLN A 335 35.90 -8.43 -19.25
CA GLN A 335 37.05 -9.21 -19.73
C GLN A 335 37.70 -8.57 -20.95
N THR A 336 36.90 -8.02 -21.87
CA THR A 336 37.38 -7.28 -23.04
C THR A 336 38.05 -5.99 -22.61
N VAL A 337 37.48 -5.28 -21.63
CA VAL A 337 38.12 -4.08 -21.06
C VAL A 337 39.48 -4.42 -20.45
N ILE A 338 39.58 -5.49 -19.65
CA ILE A 338 40.83 -5.90 -19.00
C ILE A 338 41.89 -6.35 -20.02
N LYS A 339 41.48 -6.97 -21.14
CA LYS A 339 42.38 -7.45 -22.19
C LYS A 339 42.89 -6.34 -23.09
N ASP A 340 42.00 -5.45 -23.53
CA ASP A 340 42.24 -4.65 -24.73
C ASP A 340 42.45 -3.15 -24.43
N TRP A 341 42.07 -2.67 -23.24
CA TRP A 341 42.15 -1.24 -22.90
C TRP A 341 43.44 -0.89 -22.16
N GLN A 342 43.80 0.40 -22.13
CA GLN A 342 44.94 0.88 -21.34
C GLN A 342 44.64 0.87 -19.84
N PHE A 343 45.65 0.60 -19.01
CA PHE A 343 45.42 0.37 -17.57
C PHE A 343 44.77 1.57 -16.86
N GLU A 344 45.08 2.80 -17.24
CA GLU A 344 44.47 4.00 -16.65
C GLU A 344 42.95 4.06 -16.89
N GLU A 345 42.51 3.72 -18.10
CA GLU A 345 41.09 3.66 -18.48
C GLU A 345 40.38 2.49 -17.79
N GLN A 346 41.07 1.35 -17.64
CA GLN A 346 40.57 0.20 -16.87
C GLN A 346 40.33 0.57 -15.40
N VAL A 347 41.26 1.29 -14.76
CA VAL A 347 41.15 1.68 -13.36
C VAL A 347 39.90 2.55 -13.12
N ALA A 348 39.68 3.56 -13.97
CA ALA A 348 38.52 4.45 -13.85
C ALA A 348 37.19 3.69 -14.00
N LEU A 349 37.10 2.82 -15.02
CA LEU A 349 35.89 2.07 -15.29
C LEU A 349 35.62 1.02 -14.20
N LEU A 350 36.60 0.19 -13.85
CA LEU A 350 36.44 -0.91 -12.90
C LEU A 350 36.12 -0.40 -11.49
N ARG A 351 36.69 0.74 -11.06
CA ARG A 351 36.30 1.38 -9.79
C ARG A 351 34.84 1.83 -9.81
N THR A 352 34.37 2.38 -10.92
CA THR A 352 32.96 2.77 -11.08
C THR A 352 32.04 1.55 -10.99
N LYS A 353 32.39 0.44 -11.66
CA LYS A 353 31.61 -0.81 -11.59
C LYS A 353 31.62 -1.43 -10.20
N ILE A 354 32.76 -1.41 -9.49
CA ILE A 354 32.86 -1.84 -8.08
C ILE A 354 31.88 -1.06 -7.19
N VAL A 355 31.85 0.27 -7.31
CA VAL A 355 30.95 1.12 -6.52
C VAL A 355 29.48 0.87 -6.88
N GLN A 356 29.17 0.63 -8.16
CA GLN A 356 27.81 0.29 -8.61
C GLN A 356 27.33 -1.04 -8.00
N LEU A 357 28.18 -2.08 -7.99
CA LEU A 357 27.87 -3.37 -7.35
C LEU A 357 27.70 -3.23 -5.83
N GLN A 358 28.51 -2.39 -5.17
CA GLN A 358 28.43 -2.12 -3.73
C GLN A 358 27.15 -1.37 -3.34
N THR A 359 26.82 -0.31 -4.07
CA THR A 359 25.62 0.50 -3.78
C THR A 359 24.34 -0.30 -3.99
N ALA A 360 24.36 -1.26 -4.91
CA ALA A 360 23.24 -2.18 -5.14
C ALA A 360 23.16 -3.34 -4.14
N HIS A 361 24.14 -3.50 -3.22
CA HIS A 361 24.28 -4.70 -2.38
C HIS A 361 23.03 -5.04 -1.57
N LEU A 362 22.43 -4.04 -0.93
CA LEU A 362 21.22 -4.19 -0.10
C LEU A 362 19.98 -4.61 -0.90
N ARG A 363 20.02 -4.46 -2.24
CA ARG A 363 18.89 -4.72 -3.13
C ARG A 363 18.98 -6.05 -3.88
N TRP A 364 20.12 -6.75 -3.80
CA TRP A 364 20.28 -8.05 -4.44
C TRP A 364 19.56 -9.16 -3.67
N PRO A 365 18.85 -10.08 -4.35
CA PRO A 365 18.49 -11.37 -3.77
C PRO A 365 19.73 -12.14 -3.31
N ALA A 366 19.63 -12.91 -2.21
CA ALA A 366 20.78 -13.57 -1.57
C ALA A 366 21.74 -14.34 -2.52
N PRO A 367 21.26 -15.12 -3.52
CA PRO A 367 22.16 -15.78 -4.47
C PRO A 367 22.94 -14.79 -5.35
N LEU A 368 22.30 -13.71 -5.79
CA LEU A 368 22.93 -12.68 -6.62
C LEU A 368 23.86 -11.77 -5.80
N ALA A 369 23.55 -11.54 -4.52
CA ALA A 369 24.40 -10.76 -3.63
C ALA A 369 25.80 -11.38 -3.52
N SER A 370 25.86 -12.70 -3.29
CA SER A 370 27.12 -13.45 -3.21
C SER A 370 27.93 -13.42 -4.52
N LEU A 371 27.22 -13.45 -5.66
CA LEU A 371 27.83 -13.38 -6.98
C LEU A 371 28.38 -11.97 -7.26
N ALA A 372 27.60 -10.92 -6.97
CA ALA A 372 28.02 -9.53 -7.11
C ALA A 372 29.25 -9.21 -6.25
N ASP A 373 29.33 -9.74 -5.03
CA ASP A 373 30.53 -9.62 -4.20
C ASP A 373 31.74 -10.35 -4.79
N SER A 374 31.53 -11.51 -5.41
CA SER A 374 32.61 -12.26 -6.06
C SER A 374 33.19 -11.49 -7.25
N TYR A 375 32.35 -10.89 -8.11
CA TYR A 375 32.81 -10.00 -9.18
C TYR A 375 33.58 -8.80 -8.64
N ARG A 376 33.07 -8.18 -7.57
CA ARG A 376 33.71 -7.05 -6.90
C ARG A 376 35.11 -7.40 -6.40
N VAL A 377 35.23 -8.51 -5.68
CA VAL A 377 36.50 -8.99 -5.11
C VAL A 377 37.51 -9.31 -6.22
N THR A 378 37.09 -9.96 -7.31
CA THR A 378 37.98 -10.26 -8.44
C THR A 378 38.48 -8.97 -9.13
N MET A 379 37.62 -7.97 -9.33
CA MET A 379 38.03 -6.67 -9.88
C MET A 379 39.00 -5.93 -8.95
N ASP A 380 38.75 -5.93 -7.64
CA ASP A 380 39.61 -5.26 -6.65
C ASP A 380 40.99 -5.93 -6.56
N LYS A 381 41.03 -7.27 -6.52
CA LYS A 381 42.28 -8.06 -6.57
C LYS A 381 43.08 -7.78 -7.84
N TYR A 382 42.42 -7.66 -8.99
CA TYR A 382 43.09 -7.31 -10.25
C TYR A 382 43.75 -5.93 -10.17
N LEU A 383 43.01 -4.91 -9.73
CA LEU A 383 43.53 -3.55 -9.61
C LEU A 383 44.72 -3.48 -8.64
N GLN A 384 44.65 -4.18 -7.50
CA GLN A 384 45.75 -4.26 -6.53
C GLN A 384 46.99 -4.98 -7.10
N ALA A 385 46.80 -6.14 -7.73
CA ALA A 385 47.89 -6.91 -8.31
C ALA A 385 48.58 -6.19 -9.49
N ARG A 386 47.82 -5.45 -10.31
CA ARG A 386 48.35 -4.73 -11.47
C ARG A 386 49.02 -3.41 -11.09
N SER A 387 48.51 -2.69 -10.09
CA SER A 387 49.12 -1.44 -9.58
C SER A 387 50.45 -1.68 -8.84
N GLY A 388 50.64 -2.85 -8.22
CA GLY A 388 51.91 -3.24 -7.59
C GLY A 388 52.92 -3.91 -8.54
N ALA A 389 52.60 -4.09 -9.82
CA ALA A 389 53.45 -4.81 -10.76
C ALA A 389 54.42 -3.87 -11.50
N TRP A 390 55.68 -3.86 -11.07
CA TRP A 390 56.75 -3.06 -11.70
C TRP A 390 57.18 -3.56 -13.10
N PHE A 391 56.85 -4.80 -13.46
CA PHE A 391 57.17 -5.44 -14.75
C PHE A 391 55.91 -5.87 -15.50
N ASP A 392 55.86 -5.61 -16.81
CA ASP A 392 54.72 -5.93 -17.69
C ASP A 392 54.33 -7.41 -17.73
N ALA A 393 55.30 -8.32 -17.53
CA ALA A 393 55.03 -9.76 -17.49
C ALA A 393 54.12 -10.14 -16.29
N ARG A 394 54.34 -9.53 -15.12
CA ARG A 394 53.54 -9.80 -13.91
C ARG A 394 52.13 -9.21 -14.05
N GLY A 395 52.01 -8.05 -14.68
CA GLY A 395 50.70 -7.45 -14.92
C GLY A 395 49.88 -8.15 -15.99
N ARG A 396 50.51 -8.70 -17.04
CA ARG A 396 49.83 -9.59 -18.00
C ARG A 396 49.33 -10.87 -17.32
N ALA A 397 50.12 -11.48 -16.44
CA ALA A 397 49.68 -12.63 -15.67
C ALA A 397 48.50 -12.31 -14.72
N ALA A 398 48.48 -11.12 -14.12
CA ALA A 398 47.35 -10.65 -13.31
C ALA A 398 46.07 -10.45 -14.15
N ALA A 399 46.19 -9.88 -15.35
CA ALA A 399 45.08 -9.70 -16.28
C ALA A 399 44.50 -11.06 -16.74
N SER A 400 45.36 -12.00 -17.14
CA SER A 400 44.91 -13.35 -17.55
C SER A 400 44.19 -14.10 -16.42
N ARG A 401 44.68 -13.98 -15.18
CA ARG A 401 44.01 -14.57 -14.01
C ARG A 401 42.65 -13.94 -13.74
N ALA A 402 42.57 -12.60 -13.77
CA ALA A 402 41.32 -11.88 -13.55
C ALA A 402 40.27 -12.24 -14.61
N VAL A 403 40.66 -12.31 -15.88
CA VAL A 403 39.79 -12.78 -16.97
C VAL A 403 39.27 -14.18 -16.71
N ALA A 404 40.15 -15.13 -16.36
CA ALA A 404 39.73 -16.51 -16.12
C ALA A 404 38.75 -16.62 -14.93
N GLU A 405 38.98 -15.85 -13.86
CA GLU A 405 38.05 -15.77 -12.72
C GLU A 405 36.70 -15.15 -13.12
N LEU A 406 36.70 -14.07 -13.91
CA LEU A 406 35.46 -13.45 -14.41
C LEU A 406 34.69 -14.38 -15.35
N ASP A 407 35.37 -15.14 -16.22
CA ASP A 407 34.75 -16.14 -17.09
C ASP A 407 34.12 -17.29 -16.28
N ALA A 408 34.76 -17.71 -15.19
CA ALA A 408 34.18 -18.69 -14.26
C ALA A 408 32.94 -18.15 -13.54
N LEU A 409 32.95 -16.88 -13.12
CA LEU A 409 31.79 -16.22 -12.53
C LEU A 409 30.64 -16.07 -13.55
N ASP A 410 30.94 -15.81 -14.82
CA ASP A 410 29.95 -15.78 -15.89
C ASP A 410 29.28 -17.15 -16.11
N LEU A 411 30.02 -18.25 -15.97
CA LEU A 411 29.44 -19.60 -16.00
C LEU A 411 28.53 -19.87 -14.79
N GLN A 412 28.94 -19.45 -13.59
CA GLN A 412 28.09 -19.54 -12.39
C GLN A 412 26.82 -18.71 -12.54
N ARG A 413 26.94 -17.52 -13.12
CA ARG A 413 25.85 -16.62 -13.46
C ARG A 413 24.82 -17.29 -14.36
N LEU A 414 25.27 -17.93 -15.44
CA LEU A 414 24.42 -18.66 -16.39
C LEU A 414 23.73 -19.88 -15.75
N ASN A 415 24.43 -20.62 -14.90
CA ASN A 415 23.86 -21.77 -14.19
C ASN A 415 22.75 -21.35 -13.21
N LEU A 416 22.95 -20.25 -12.47
CA LEU A 416 21.94 -19.69 -11.57
C LEU A 416 20.72 -19.15 -12.32
N ALA A 417 20.93 -18.55 -13.51
CA ALA A 417 19.84 -18.12 -14.37
C ALA A 417 19.03 -19.31 -14.92
N GLY A 418 19.70 -20.41 -15.30
CA GLY A 418 19.05 -21.64 -15.77
C GLY A 418 18.24 -22.38 -14.70
N GLN A 419 18.72 -22.40 -13.45
CA GLN A 419 18.00 -23.02 -12.33
C GLN A 419 16.69 -22.30 -11.99
N GLY A 420 16.64 -20.96 -12.10
CA GLY A 420 15.42 -20.18 -11.87
C GLY A 420 14.31 -20.40 -12.91
N VAL A 421 14.65 -20.87 -14.11
CA VAL A 421 13.67 -21.27 -15.15
C VAL A 421 13.15 -22.69 -14.89
N ALA A 422 14.00 -23.60 -14.40
CA ALA A 422 13.60 -24.97 -14.07
C ALA A 422 12.66 -25.04 -12.86
N THR A 423 12.81 -24.17 -11.85
CA THR A 423 11.90 -24.14 -10.69
C THR A 423 10.48 -23.65 -11.04
N ARG A 424 10.29 -22.98 -12.19
CA ARG A 424 8.95 -22.63 -12.73
C ARG A 424 8.26 -23.81 -13.42
N ALA A 425 9.00 -24.83 -13.85
CA ALA A 425 8.45 -26.00 -14.53
C ALA A 425 7.97 -27.09 -13.55
N SER A 426 8.33 -26.99 -12.26
CA SER A 426 7.87 -27.90 -11.20
C SER A 426 6.75 -27.27 -10.36
N GLY A 427 5.61 -26.96 -10.99
CA GLY A 427 4.32 -26.81 -10.31
C GLY A 427 3.68 -28.19 -10.10
N PRO A 428 2.79 -28.37 -9.10
CA PRO A 428 2.30 -29.70 -8.71
C PRO A 428 1.56 -30.38 -9.86
N ALA A 429 1.86 -31.65 -10.09
CA ALA A 429 1.28 -32.48 -11.14
C ALA A 429 -0.26 -32.46 -11.06
N PRO A 430 -0.97 -32.37 -12.21
CA PRO A 430 -2.43 -32.42 -12.21
C PRO A 430 -2.90 -33.80 -11.73
N LEU A 431 -3.77 -33.80 -10.72
CA LEU A 431 -4.54 -34.96 -10.31
C LEU A 431 -5.41 -35.39 -11.50
N THR A 432 -5.16 -36.60 -12.02
CA THR A 432 -6.01 -37.26 -13.02
C THR A 432 -7.36 -37.63 -12.43
N PRO A 433 -8.49 -37.24 -13.05
CA PRO A 433 -9.80 -37.82 -12.74
C PRO A 433 -10.08 -39.07 -13.60
N PRO A 434 -11.06 -39.92 -13.22
CA PRO A 434 -11.31 -41.24 -13.79
C PRO A 434 -11.78 -41.24 -15.26
#